data_AF-Q8BVI0-F1
#
_entry.id   AF-Q8BVI0-F1
#
_cell.length_a   1.000
_cell.length_b   1.000
_cell.length_c   1.000
_cell.angle_alpha   90.00
_cell.angle_beta   90.00
_cell.angle_gamma   90.00
#
_symmetry.space_group_name_H-M   'P 1'
#
loop_
_entity.id
_entity.type
_entity.pdbx_description
1 polymer ?
#
loop_
_entity_poly.entity_id
_entity_poly.type
_entity_poly.pdbx_seq_one_letter_code
_entity_poly.pdbx_strand_id
1 'polypeptide(L)'
;MSVATQQYGTVFIDKENLTMPGLKFDNIQGDAVKDLMLRFLGEKAAAKRQVLNASSVEQSFVGLKQLISCRNWRAAVDLCGRLLTAHGQGYGKNGLPTSHTTDSLQLWFVRLALLVKLGLFQNAEMEFEPFGNLDQPDLYYEYYPHVYPGRRGKAVSAASCQCMCSTVLYTNFETLAFLYLFKSEKPNQ
;
A
#
# COMPACT_ATOMS: atom_id res chain seq x y z
N MET A 1 -8.83 -49.74 -5.52
CA MET A 1 -8.21 -48.40 -5.58
C MET A 1 -9.27 -47.43 -6.08
N SER A 2 -10.07 -46.87 -5.16
CA SER A 2 -11.12 -45.92 -5.51
C SER A 2 -10.57 -44.51 -5.37
N VAL A 3 -10.31 -43.86 -6.50
CA VAL A 3 -9.89 -42.46 -6.53
C VAL A 3 -11.15 -41.62 -6.34
N ALA A 4 -11.30 -41.03 -5.15
CA ALA A 4 -12.35 -40.06 -4.89
C ALA A 4 -12.02 -38.77 -5.67
N THR A 5 -12.80 -38.50 -6.72
CA THR A 5 -12.85 -37.19 -7.37
C THR A 5 -13.42 -36.17 -6.38
N GLN A 6 -12.55 -35.34 -5.83
CA GLN A 6 -12.94 -34.21 -4.97
C GLN A 6 -13.62 -33.17 -5.86
N GLN A 7 -14.95 -33.10 -5.78
CA GLN A 7 -15.74 -32.06 -6.43
C GLN A 7 -15.37 -30.72 -5.78
N TYR A 8 -14.62 -29.89 -6.51
CA TYR A 8 -14.43 -28.48 -6.17
C TYR A 8 -15.77 -27.78 -6.41
N GLY A 9 -16.60 -27.74 -5.37
CA GLY A 9 -17.77 -26.87 -5.34
C GLY A 9 -17.30 -25.43 -5.50
N THR A 10 -17.86 -24.71 -6.47
CA THR A 10 -17.75 -23.26 -6.55
C THR A 10 -18.48 -22.68 -5.35
N VAL A 11 -17.76 -22.50 -4.24
CA VAL A 11 -18.27 -21.77 -3.08
C VAL A 11 -18.58 -20.36 -3.57
N PHE A 12 -19.87 -20.02 -3.62
CA PHE A 12 -20.31 -18.68 -3.94
C PHE A 12 -19.97 -17.81 -2.73
N ILE A 13 -18.87 -17.06 -2.81
CA ILE A 13 -18.44 -16.17 -1.73
C ILE A 13 -19.21 -14.86 -1.91
N ASP A 14 -20.05 -14.52 -0.94
CA ASP A 14 -20.78 -13.25 -0.95
C ASP A 14 -19.81 -12.08 -0.98
N LYS A 15 -20.15 -11.07 -1.79
CA LYS A 15 -19.33 -9.85 -1.99
C LYS A 15 -19.06 -9.12 -0.67
N GLU A 16 -19.96 -9.24 0.29
CA GLU A 16 -19.85 -8.66 1.63
C GLU A 16 -18.67 -9.24 2.44
N ASN A 17 -18.19 -10.42 2.06
CA ASN A 17 -17.06 -11.10 2.71
C ASN A 17 -15.71 -10.83 2.03
N LEU A 18 -15.65 -9.98 0.99
CA LEU A 18 -14.43 -9.65 0.26
C LEU A 18 -13.84 -8.30 0.68
N THR A 19 -12.53 -8.16 0.62
CA THR A 19 -11.85 -6.88 0.83
C THR A 19 -12.00 -5.98 -0.40
N MET A 20 -12.73 -4.87 -0.23
CA MET A 20 -13.00 -3.87 -1.29
C MET A 20 -12.40 -2.50 -0.98
N PRO A 21 -11.06 -2.39 -0.92
CA PRO A 21 -10.40 -1.15 -0.56
C PRO A 21 -10.38 -0.16 -1.73
N GLY A 22 -10.33 1.11 -1.41
CA GLY A 22 -10.08 2.17 -2.37
C GLY A 22 -9.73 3.47 -1.67
N LEU A 23 -8.97 4.32 -2.35
CA LEU A 23 -8.49 5.57 -1.75
C LEU A 23 -9.68 6.45 -1.37
N LYS A 24 -9.73 6.89 -0.10
CA LYS A 24 -10.81 7.72 0.44
C LYS A 24 -10.54 9.21 0.28
N PHE A 25 -9.27 9.62 0.20
CA PHE A 25 -8.85 11.03 0.22
C PHE A 25 -8.04 11.42 -1.00
N ASP A 26 -8.64 12.23 -1.89
CA ASP A 26 -8.00 12.77 -3.10
C ASP A 26 -7.01 13.91 -2.83
N ASN A 27 -6.86 14.31 -1.57
CA ASN A 27 -5.89 15.31 -1.13
C ASN A 27 -4.45 14.82 -1.35
N ILE A 28 -3.88 15.23 -2.47
CA ILE A 28 -2.43 15.25 -2.68
C ILE A 28 -1.79 15.94 -1.47
N GLN A 29 -0.86 15.26 -0.81
CA GLN A 29 -0.24 15.74 0.42
C GLN A 29 0.61 17.00 0.17
N GLY A 30 1.20 17.12 -1.01
CA GLY A 30 1.93 18.30 -1.44
C GLY A 30 3.21 18.57 -0.64
N ASP A 31 3.78 19.76 -0.80
CA ASP A 31 4.99 20.19 -0.10
C ASP A 31 4.69 21.38 0.82
N ALA A 32 4.26 21.05 2.04
CA ALA A 32 3.87 22.05 3.04
C ALA A 32 4.97 23.09 3.33
N VAL A 33 6.25 22.73 3.17
CA VAL A 33 7.35 23.67 3.35
C VAL A 33 7.44 24.62 2.16
N LYS A 34 7.26 24.12 0.93
CA LYS A 34 7.18 24.97 -0.26
C LYS A 34 6.00 25.95 -0.17
N ASP A 35 4.85 25.49 0.32
CA ASP A 35 3.67 26.33 0.52
C ASP A 35 3.94 27.44 1.56
N LEU A 36 4.64 27.10 2.65
CA LEU A 36 5.06 28.06 3.66
C LEU A 36 6.07 29.08 3.09
N MET A 37 7.07 28.61 2.35
CA MET A 37 8.05 29.48 1.69
C MET A 37 7.38 30.42 0.70
N LEU A 38 6.42 29.93 -0.08
CA LEU A 38 5.65 30.75 -1.02
C LEU A 38 4.90 31.85 -0.27
N ARG A 39 4.22 31.48 0.82
CA ARG A 39 3.41 32.41 1.62
C ARG A 39 4.23 33.49 2.35
N PHE A 40 5.41 33.14 2.86
CA PHE A 40 6.19 34.04 3.74
C PHE A 40 7.45 34.63 3.10
N LEU A 41 8.02 33.98 2.09
CA LEU A 41 9.28 34.38 1.45
C LEU A 41 9.13 34.70 -0.06
N GLY A 42 7.93 34.47 -0.61
CA GLY A 42 7.59 34.72 -2.01
C GLY A 42 8.10 33.65 -2.98
N GLU A 43 7.63 33.76 -4.23
CA GLU A 43 7.86 32.77 -5.29
C GLU A 43 9.35 32.49 -5.55
N LYS A 44 10.19 33.54 -5.58
CA LYS A 44 11.64 33.40 -5.87
C LYS A 44 12.35 32.54 -4.82
N ALA A 45 11.94 32.60 -3.56
CA ALA A 45 12.51 31.78 -2.51
C ALA A 45 11.97 30.35 -2.58
N ALA A 46 10.65 30.19 -2.75
CA ALA A 46 10.01 28.88 -2.88
C ALA A 46 10.54 28.08 -4.08
N ALA A 47 10.85 28.74 -5.20
CA ALA A 47 11.41 28.10 -6.40
C ALA A 47 12.80 27.49 -6.19
N LYS A 48 13.57 27.96 -5.19
CA LYS A 48 14.89 27.41 -4.85
C LYS A 48 14.79 26.06 -4.13
N ARG A 49 13.62 25.70 -3.59
CA ARG A 49 13.42 24.42 -2.92
C ARG A 49 13.37 23.29 -3.95
N GLN A 50 14.41 22.48 -3.98
CA GLN A 50 14.54 21.31 -4.83
C GLN A 50 14.47 20.06 -3.96
N VAL A 51 13.29 19.42 -3.93
CA VAL A 51 13.05 18.18 -3.19
C VAL A 51 12.37 17.18 -4.13
N LEU A 52 12.75 15.91 -4.01
CA LEU A 52 12.08 14.83 -4.74
C LEU A 52 10.60 14.78 -4.35
N ASN A 53 9.73 14.79 -5.36
CA ASN A 53 8.29 14.61 -5.25
C ASN A 53 7.83 13.38 -6.06
N ALA A 54 6.55 13.03 -5.95
CA ALA A 54 5.97 11.86 -6.61
C ALA A 54 6.11 11.85 -8.14
N SER A 55 6.25 13.02 -8.78
CA SER A 55 6.46 13.12 -10.24
C SER A 55 7.93 13.10 -10.65
N SER A 56 8.86 13.26 -9.71
CA SER A 56 10.31 13.29 -9.99
C SER A 56 11.00 11.94 -9.79
N VAL A 57 10.27 10.91 -9.40
CA VAL A 57 10.79 9.54 -9.20
C VAL A 57 10.04 8.55 -10.08
N GLU A 58 10.64 7.38 -10.27
CA GLU A 58 10.04 6.28 -11.01
C GLU A 58 8.69 5.87 -10.39
N GLN A 59 7.69 5.57 -11.23
CA GLN A 59 6.38 5.09 -10.78
C GLN A 59 6.44 3.59 -10.43
N SER A 60 7.29 3.23 -9.46
CA SER A 60 7.51 1.87 -8.98
C SER A 60 7.94 1.85 -7.51
N PHE A 61 8.14 0.65 -6.95
CA PHE A 61 8.73 0.50 -5.62
C PHE A 61 10.14 1.11 -5.50
N VAL A 62 10.88 1.23 -6.60
CA VAL A 62 12.20 1.88 -6.60
C VAL A 62 12.05 3.37 -6.28
N GLY A 63 11.13 4.07 -6.96
CA GLY A 63 10.85 5.48 -6.66
C GLY A 63 10.26 5.68 -5.26
N LEU A 64 9.43 4.74 -4.80
CA LEU A 64 8.89 4.78 -3.44
C LEU A 64 10.00 4.64 -2.38
N LYS A 65 10.95 3.73 -2.58
CA LYS A 65 12.15 3.59 -1.74
C LYS A 65 12.96 4.89 -1.71
N GLN A 66 13.14 5.55 -2.85
CA GLN A 66 13.87 6.82 -2.91
C GLN A 66 13.20 7.91 -2.07
N LEU A 67 11.88 8.10 -2.20
CA LEU A 67 11.15 9.11 -1.42
C LEU A 67 11.20 8.85 0.09
N ILE A 68 11.05 7.59 0.48
CA ILE A 68 11.19 7.13 1.88
C ILE A 68 12.61 7.40 2.40
N SER A 69 13.64 7.10 1.61
CA SER A 69 15.04 7.32 1.97
C SER A 69 15.38 8.80 2.14
N CYS A 70 14.78 9.66 1.32
CA CYS A 70 14.88 11.12 1.44
C CYS A 70 13.95 11.72 2.51
N ARG A 71 13.25 10.88 3.28
CA ARG A 71 12.29 11.28 4.33
C ARG A 71 11.14 12.16 3.83
N ASN A 72 10.85 12.13 2.53
CA ASN A 72 9.71 12.86 1.98
C ASN A 72 8.45 11.99 2.03
N TRP A 73 7.94 11.79 3.24
CA TRP A 73 6.78 10.92 3.52
C TRP A 73 5.51 11.39 2.79
N ARG A 74 5.32 12.71 2.65
CA ARG A 74 4.16 13.30 1.93
C ARG A 74 4.17 12.89 0.46
N ALA A 75 5.32 13.06 -0.21
CA ALA A 75 5.47 12.61 -1.59
C ALA A 75 5.36 11.09 -1.72
N ALA A 76 5.83 10.31 -0.73
CA ALA A 76 5.70 8.86 -0.74
C ALA A 76 4.22 8.42 -0.66
N VAL A 77 3.39 9.09 0.15
CA VAL A 77 1.92 8.85 0.19
C VAL A 77 1.29 9.13 -1.18
N ASP A 78 1.67 10.23 -1.82
CA ASP A 78 1.16 10.62 -3.14
C ASP A 78 1.55 9.58 -4.21
N LEU A 79 2.79 9.10 -4.17
CA LEU A 79 3.24 8.04 -5.08
C LEU A 79 2.50 6.72 -4.83
N CYS A 80 2.34 6.30 -3.57
CA CYS A 80 1.51 5.12 -3.24
C CYS A 80 0.10 5.23 -3.82
N GLY A 81 -0.52 6.42 -3.76
CA GLY A 81 -1.85 6.65 -4.35
C GLY A 81 -1.87 6.42 -5.86
N ARG A 82 -0.85 6.87 -6.59
CA ARG A 82 -0.70 6.63 -8.03
C ARG A 82 -0.51 5.15 -8.35
N LEU A 83 0.34 4.45 -7.58
CA LEU A 83 0.58 3.02 -7.78
C LEU A 83 -0.67 2.18 -7.50
N LEU A 84 -1.40 2.47 -6.42
CA LEU A 84 -2.69 1.82 -6.14
C LEU A 84 -3.73 2.10 -7.23
N THR A 85 -3.73 3.30 -7.81
CA THR A 85 -4.58 3.64 -8.96
C THR A 85 -4.23 2.78 -10.18
N ALA A 86 -2.94 2.53 -10.44
CA ALA A 86 -2.50 1.63 -11.51
C ALA A 86 -2.94 0.17 -11.28
N HIS A 87 -3.06 -0.26 -10.02
CA HIS A 87 -3.65 -1.56 -9.65
C HIS A 87 -5.19 -1.57 -9.63
N GLY A 88 -5.85 -0.48 -10.02
CA GLY A 88 -7.32 -0.39 -10.03
C GLY A 88 -7.95 -0.25 -8.63
N GLN A 89 -7.16 0.10 -7.62
CA GLN A 89 -7.55 0.28 -6.21
C GLN A 89 -7.42 1.76 -5.76
N GLY A 90 -7.38 2.67 -6.73
CA GLY A 90 -7.22 4.11 -6.52
C GLY A 90 -8.51 4.84 -6.13
N TYR A 91 -8.59 6.11 -6.53
CA TYR A 91 -9.75 6.96 -6.29
C TYR A 91 -11.03 6.43 -6.95
N GLY A 92 -12.16 6.57 -6.24
CA GLY A 92 -13.47 6.12 -6.72
C GLY A 92 -13.64 4.60 -6.76
N LYS A 93 -12.72 3.84 -6.17
CA LYS A 93 -12.76 2.37 -6.11
C LYS A 93 -13.21 1.81 -4.76
N ASN A 94 -13.39 2.67 -3.77
CA ASN A 94 -13.80 2.25 -2.43
C ASN A 94 -15.15 1.53 -2.46
N GLY A 95 -15.23 0.34 -1.85
CA GLY A 95 -16.45 -0.48 -1.83
C GLY A 95 -16.78 -1.16 -3.16
N LEU A 96 -15.89 -1.06 -4.17
CA LEU A 96 -16.02 -1.80 -5.42
C LEU A 96 -15.15 -3.07 -5.39
N PRO A 97 -15.55 -4.14 -6.09
CA PRO A 97 -14.71 -5.33 -6.22
C PRO A 97 -13.33 -4.99 -6.81
N THR A 98 -12.27 -5.45 -6.15
CA THR A 98 -10.89 -5.31 -6.63
C THR A 98 -10.18 -6.66 -6.62
N SER A 99 -9.09 -6.77 -7.36
CA SER A 99 -8.21 -7.94 -7.31
C SER A 99 -6.93 -7.58 -6.57
N HIS A 100 -6.47 -8.48 -5.69
CA HIS A 100 -5.26 -8.28 -4.91
C HIS A 100 -4.08 -8.99 -5.54
N THR A 101 -2.96 -8.28 -5.61
CA THR A 101 -1.65 -8.88 -5.87
C THR A 101 -0.77 -8.75 -4.65
N THR A 102 0.35 -9.49 -4.63
CA THR A 102 1.35 -9.27 -3.58
C THR A 102 1.80 -7.80 -3.55
N ASP A 103 1.98 -7.20 -4.72
CA ASP A 103 2.38 -5.80 -4.87
C ASP A 103 1.30 -4.82 -4.38
N SER A 104 0.02 -5.02 -4.76
CA SER A 104 -1.05 -4.11 -4.34
C SER A 104 -1.27 -4.13 -2.84
N LEU A 105 -1.21 -5.31 -2.21
CA LEU A 105 -1.25 -5.46 -0.76
C LEU A 105 -0.05 -4.76 -0.12
N GLN A 106 1.16 -4.94 -0.65
CA GLN A 106 2.35 -4.24 -0.14
C GLN A 106 2.20 -2.72 -0.18
N LEU A 107 1.66 -2.17 -1.28
CA LEU A 107 1.41 -0.74 -1.42
C LEU A 107 0.40 -0.23 -0.39
N TRP A 108 -0.68 -0.96 -0.12
CA TRP A 108 -1.64 -0.61 0.93
C TRP A 108 -1.00 -0.50 2.30
N PHE A 109 -0.23 -1.51 2.70
CA PHE A 109 0.43 -1.50 4.01
C PHE A 109 1.48 -0.38 4.12
N VAL A 110 2.25 -0.11 3.06
CA VAL A 110 3.17 1.04 3.05
C VAL A 110 2.41 2.35 3.15
N ARG A 111 1.29 2.50 2.43
CA ARG A 111 0.45 3.71 2.47
C ARG A 111 -0.10 3.96 3.88
N LEU A 112 -0.70 2.95 4.50
CA LEU A 112 -1.25 3.05 5.85
C LEU A 112 -0.16 3.44 6.86
N ALA A 113 1.01 2.81 6.76
CA ALA A 113 2.13 3.11 7.63
C ALA A 113 2.67 4.55 7.41
N LEU A 114 2.71 5.04 6.17
CA LEU A 114 3.06 6.44 5.86
C LEU A 114 2.03 7.44 6.41
N LEU A 115 0.73 7.13 6.34
CA LEU A 115 -0.34 7.97 6.90
C LEU A 115 -0.17 8.08 8.43
N VAL A 116 0.06 6.95 9.12
CA VAL A 116 0.38 6.93 10.55
C VAL A 116 1.65 7.74 10.85
N LYS A 117 2.70 7.59 10.04
CA LYS A 117 3.97 8.34 10.19
C LYS A 117 3.78 9.85 10.08
N LEU A 118 2.81 10.31 9.29
CA LEU A 118 2.43 11.71 9.12
C LEU A 118 1.43 12.21 10.18
N GLY A 119 0.96 11.35 11.09
CA GLY A 119 -0.07 11.67 12.07
C GLY A 119 -1.49 11.74 11.47
N LEU A 120 -1.70 11.24 10.26
CA LEU A 120 -2.99 11.23 9.56
C LEU A 120 -3.80 9.98 9.95
N PHE A 121 -4.05 9.82 11.25
CA PHE A 121 -4.63 8.58 11.80
C PHE A 121 -6.05 8.31 11.30
N GLN A 122 -6.89 9.33 11.19
CA GLN A 122 -8.25 9.19 10.66
C GLN A 122 -8.24 8.66 9.23
N ASN A 123 -7.34 9.17 8.39
CA ASN A 123 -7.20 8.70 7.01
C ASN A 123 -6.73 7.23 6.98
N ALA A 124 -5.77 6.87 7.84
CA ALA A 124 -5.29 5.50 7.94
C ALA A 124 -6.40 4.54 8.40
N GLU A 125 -7.18 4.91 9.41
CA GLU A 125 -8.30 4.11 9.91
C GLU A 125 -9.36 3.88 8.84
N MET A 126 -9.80 4.95 8.17
CA MET A 126 -10.81 4.85 7.10
C MET A 126 -10.35 4.07 5.88
N GLU A 127 -9.05 4.12 5.54
CA GLU A 127 -8.49 3.33 4.44
C GLU A 127 -8.20 1.88 4.86
N PHE A 128 -8.06 1.60 6.16
CA PHE A 128 -7.87 0.24 6.69
C PHE A 128 -9.19 -0.52 6.91
N GLU A 129 -10.28 0.18 7.19
CA GLU A 129 -11.61 -0.40 7.45
C GLU A 129 -11.99 -1.58 6.52
N PRO A 130 -11.82 -1.52 5.18
CA PRO A 130 -12.23 -2.61 4.29
C PRO A 130 -11.42 -3.91 4.46
N PHE A 131 -10.25 -3.84 5.11
CA PHE A 131 -9.40 -5.00 5.39
C PHE A 131 -9.85 -5.77 6.64
N GLY A 132 -10.67 -5.18 7.50
CA GLY A 132 -11.22 -5.82 8.70
C GLY A 132 -10.15 -6.54 9.54
N ASN A 133 -10.33 -7.85 9.76
CA ASN A 133 -9.42 -8.69 10.54
C ASN A 133 -8.32 -9.38 9.71
N LEU A 134 -8.15 -9.02 8.43
CA LEU A 134 -7.17 -9.62 7.51
C LEU A 134 -7.35 -11.15 7.33
N ASP A 135 -8.60 -11.60 7.31
CA ASP A 135 -8.95 -13.02 7.17
C ASP A 135 -9.96 -13.31 6.05
N GLN A 136 -10.25 -12.30 5.24
CA GLN A 136 -11.10 -12.41 4.08
C GLN A 136 -10.46 -13.33 3.03
N PRO A 137 -11.26 -14.14 2.31
CA PRO A 137 -10.76 -15.17 1.40
C PRO A 137 -9.94 -14.58 0.25
N ASP A 138 -10.23 -13.37 -0.22
CA ASP A 138 -9.48 -12.68 -1.27
C ASP A 138 -8.08 -12.18 -0.83
N LEU A 139 -7.72 -12.36 0.45
CA LEU A 139 -6.37 -12.14 0.96
C LEU A 139 -5.49 -13.40 0.93
N TYR A 140 -5.99 -14.51 0.37
CA TYR A 140 -5.29 -15.79 0.22
C TYR A 140 -4.95 -16.09 -1.24
N TYR A 141 -3.82 -16.76 -1.49
CA TYR A 141 -3.39 -17.12 -2.85
C TYR A 141 -4.39 -18.04 -3.56
N GLU A 142 -5.04 -18.92 -2.79
CA GLU A 142 -6.00 -19.90 -3.25
C GLU A 142 -7.23 -19.29 -3.91
N TYR A 143 -7.54 -18.03 -3.60
CA TYR A 143 -8.64 -17.29 -4.23
C TYR A 143 -8.34 -16.94 -5.70
N TYR A 144 -7.07 -16.85 -6.09
CA TYR A 144 -6.64 -16.50 -7.45
C TYR A 144 -5.83 -17.62 -8.12
N PRO A 145 -6.42 -18.81 -8.37
CA PRO A 145 -5.70 -19.96 -8.88
C PRO A 145 -5.09 -19.75 -10.28
N HIS A 146 -5.69 -18.87 -11.10
CA HIS A 146 -5.17 -18.51 -12.41
C HIS A 146 -3.94 -17.58 -12.34
N VAL A 147 -3.82 -16.79 -11.27
CA VAL A 147 -2.72 -15.84 -11.09
C VAL A 147 -1.58 -16.47 -10.29
N TYR A 148 -1.90 -17.35 -9.33
CA TYR A 148 -0.95 -18.02 -8.44
C TYR A 148 -1.15 -19.54 -8.41
N PRO A 149 -0.93 -20.25 -9.53
CA PRO A 149 -1.15 -21.70 -9.59
C PRO A 149 -0.28 -22.43 -8.56
N GLY A 150 -0.91 -23.25 -7.73
CA GLY A 150 -0.23 -24.09 -6.73
C GLY A 150 0.29 -23.36 -5.48
N ARG A 151 0.15 -22.02 -5.39
CA ARG A 151 0.48 -21.28 -4.17
C ARG A 151 -0.64 -21.41 -3.14
N ARG A 152 -0.25 -21.46 -1.87
CA ARG A 152 -1.17 -21.59 -0.73
C ARG A 152 -0.78 -20.64 0.40
N GLY A 153 -1.76 -20.27 1.23
CA GLY A 153 -1.62 -19.40 2.38
C GLY A 153 -1.95 -17.93 2.10
N LYS A 154 -1.83 -17.10 3.14
CA LYS A 154 -2.11 -15.65 3.06
C LYS A 154 -1.16 -14.98 2.08
N ALA A 155 -1.72 -14.22 1.15
CA ALA A 155 -0.99 -13.30 0.28
C ALA A 155 -0.50 -12.07 1.06
N VAL A 156 -1.18 -11.72 2.15
CA VAL A 156 -0.68 -10.77 3.16
C VAL A 156 0.48 -11.42 3.91
N SER A 157 1.70 -10.97 3.63
CA SER A 157 2.88 -11.47 4.33
C SER A 157 2.86 -11.07 5.82
N ALA A 158 3.41 -11.93 6.70
CA ALA A 158 3.60 -11.60 8.11
C ALA A 158 4.41 -10.29 8.31
N ALA A 159 5.31 -9.99 7.37
CA ALA A 159 6.07 -8.75 7.35
C ALA A 159 5.19 -7.51 7.11
N SER A 160 4.09 -7.63 6.37
CA SER A 160 3.13 -6.55 6.14
C SER A 160 2.43 -6.14 7.44
N CYS A 161 1.96 -7.13 8.20
CA CYS A 161 1.36 -6.91 9.53
C CYS A 161 2.38 -6.34 10.53
N GLN A 162 3.65 -6.77 10.45
CA GLN A 162 4.70 -6.27 11.33
C GLN A 162 5.13 -4.82 11.01
N CYS A 163 5.09 -4.41 9.74
CA CYS A 163 5.35 -3.03 9.32
C CYS A 163 4.34 -2.05 9.97
N MET A 164 3.06 -2.41 9.96
CA MET A 164 1.99 -1.65 10.63
C MET A 164 2.20 -1.61 12.15
N CYS A 165 2.40 -2.77 12.77
CA CYS A 165 2.60 -2.88 14.22
C CYS A 165 3.82 -2.06 14.69
N SER A 166 4.89 -2.06 13.91
CA SER A 166 6.13 -1.37 14.29
C SER A 166 6.10 0.13 14.03
N THR A 167 5.28 0.62 13.09
CA THR A 167 5.11 2.08 12.87
C THR A 167 4.34 2.74 14.02
N VAL A 168 3.43 1.98 14.64
CA VAL A 168 2.66 2.41 15.82
C VAL A 168 3.51 2.33 17.10
N LEU A 169 4.45 1.40 17.20
CA LEU A 169 5.21 1.12 18.43
C LEU A 169 6.67 1.58 18.45
N TYR A 170 7.31 1.80 17.29
CA TYR A 170 8.75 2.08 17.22
C TYR A 170 9.08 3.31 16.35
N THR A 171 9.99 4.13 16.85
CA THR A 171 10.49 5.36 16.22
C THR A 171 11.28 5.14 14.92
N ASN A 172 11.69 3.90 14.59
CA ASN A 172 12.53 3.54 13.43
C ASN A 172 11.75 2.97 12.22
N PHE A 173 10.81 3.77 11.69
CA PHE A 173 10.09 3.49 10.44
C PHE A 173 11.01 3.16 9.25
N GLU A 174 12.15 3.85 9.16
CA GLU A 174 13.11 3.69 8.05
C GLU A 174 13.67 2.28 7.98
N THR A 175 14.17 1.72 9.08
CA THR A 175 14.80 0.40 9.10
C THR A 175 13.81 -0.71 8.69
N LEU A 176 12.53 -0.55 8.99
CA LEU A 176 11.50 -1.55 8.71
C LEU A 176 10.86 -1.39 7.33
N ALA A 177 10.63 -0.16 6.87
CA ALA A 177 10.26 0.09 5.48
C ALA A 177 11.36 -0.41 4.53
N PHE A 178 12.64 -0.26 4.91
CA PHE A 178 13.77 -0.87 4.21
C PHE A 178 13.71 -2.41 4.26
N LEU A 179 13.56 -3.04 5.43
CA LEU A 179 13.45 -4.50 5.50
C LEU A 179 12.23 -5.05 4.71
N TYR A 180 11.17 -4.26 4.55
CA TYR A 180 9.98 -4.63 3.80
C TYR A 180 10.17 -4.53 2.27
N LEU A 181 10.67 -3.38 1.80
CA LEU A 181 10.88 -3.11 0.37
C LEU A 181 12.12 -3.80 -0.22
N PHE A 182 13.02 -4.34 0.62
CA PHE A 182 14.25 -5.03 0.19
C PHE A 182 14.23 -6.55 0.42
N LYS A 183 13.24 -7.13 1.14
CA LYS A 183 13.20 -8.59 1.40
C LYS A 183 12.36 -9.38 0.38
N SER A 184 11.71 -8.72 -0.58
CA SER A 184 11.09 -9.40 -1.73
C SER A 184 12.08 -9.80 -2.82
N GLU A 185 13.34 -9.32 -2.77
CA GLU A 185 14.44 -9.85 -3.57
C GLU A 185 15.04 -11.07 -2.86
N LYS A 186 14.33 -12.20 -2.89
CA LYS A 186 15.02 -13.50 -2.88
C LYS A 186 15.06 -14.00 -4.32
N PRO A 187 16.25 -14.32 -4.87
CA PRO A 187 16.33 -14.93 -6.19
C PRO A 187 15.58 -16.27 -6.14
N ASN A 188 14.84 -16.56 -7.21
CA ASN A 188 14.38 -17.91 -7.51
C ASN A 188 15.56 -18.88 -7.35
N GLN A 189 15.49 -19.73 -6.34
CA GLN A 189 16.17 -21.02 -6.27
C GLN A 189 15.10 -22.05 -5.94
#